data_AF-A0A5C7J2W7-F1
#
_entry.id   AF-A0A5C7J2W7-F1
#
_cell.length_a   1.000
_cell.length_b   1.000
_cell.length_c   1.000
_cell.angle_alpha   90.00
_cell.angle_beta   90.00
_cell.angle_gamma   90.00
#
_symmetry.space_group_name_H-M   'P 1'
#
loop_
_entity.id
_entity.type
_entity.pdbx_description
1 polymer ?
#
loop_
_entity_poly.entity_id
_entity_poly.type
_entity_poly.pdbx_seq_one_letter_code
_entity_poly.pdbx_strand_id
1 'polypeptide(L)' 'VVRLLKSNSAKALNQKFPFLRTTYWGTRSVWSAGYFCSTIGVNESTIRRYIENQGKEEAGQNNLELF' A
#
# COMPACT_ATOMS: atom_id res chain seq x y z
N VAL A 1 9.08 13.27 -7.75
CA VAL A 1 9.30 11.97 -7.06
C VAL A 1 8.26 10.91 -7.46
N VAL A 2 6.96 11.12 -7.25
CA VAL A 2 5.91 10.10 -7.51
C VAL A 2 5.89 9.57 -8.95
N ARG A 3 6.10 10.44 -9.95
CA ARG A 3 6.22 10.00 -11.36
C ARG A 3 7.32 8.94 -11.55
N LEU A 4 8.50 9.15 -10.96
CA LEU A 4 9.62 8.22 -11.05
C LEU A 4 9.30 6.88 -10.37
N LEU A 5 8.68 6.93 -9.19
CA LEU A 5 8.24 5.73 -8.47
C LEU A 5 7.24 4.92 -9.32
N LYS A 6 6.23 5.58 -9.88
CA LYS A 6 5.21 4.93 -10.73
C LYS A 6 5.83 4.35 -12.00
N SER A 7 6.71 5.07 -12.68
CA SER A 7 7.36 4.58 -13.91
C SER A 7 8.30 3.40 -13.65
N ASN A 8 9.16 3.48 -12.62
CA ASN A 8 10.13 2.43 -12.32
C ASN A 8 9.45 1.16 -11.80
N SER A 9 8.45 1.30 -10.92
CA SER A 9 7.67 0.15 -10.44
C SER A 9 6.85 -0.50 -11.55
N ALA A 10 6.20 0.28 -12.42
CA ALA A 10 5.49 -0.27 -13.57
C ALA A 10 6.43 -1.06 -14.50
N LYS A 11 7.64 -0.56 -14.75
CA LYS A 11 8.66 -1.28 -15.54
C LYS A 11 9.05 -2.61 -14.88
N ALA A 12 9.36 -2.59 -13.59
CA ALA A 12 9.74 -3.80 -12.85
C ALA A 12 8.60 -4.84 -12.81
N LEU A 13 7.36 -4.40 -12.60
CA LEU A 13 6.19 -5.28 -12.60
C LEU A 13 5.95 -5.92 -13.96
N ASN A 14 6.02 -5.14 -15.05
CA ASN A 14 5.88 -5.69 -16.40
C ASN A 14 6.99 -6.69 -16.76
N GLN A 15 8.21 -6.52 -16.23
CA GLN A 15 9.31 -7.47 -16.43
C GLN A 15 9.12 -8.76 -15.64
N LYS A 16 8.67 -8.65 -14.38
CA LYS A 16 8.46 -9.79 -13.48
C LYS A 16 7.20 -10.59 -13.82
N PHE A 17 6.17 -9.93 -14.32
CA PHE A 17 4.85 -10.51 -14.56
C PHE A 17 4.38 -10.25 -16.00
N PRO A 18 4.81 -11.08 -16.96
CA PRO A 18 4.46 -10.90 -18.38
C PRO A 18 2.96 -10.89 -18.66
N PHE A 19 2.15 -11.56 -17.83
CA PHE A 19 0.69 -11.62 -17.98
C PHE A 19 0.00 -10.26 -17.81
N LEU A 20 0.65 -9.29 -17.13
CA LEU A 20 0.11 -7.94 -16.96
C LEU A 20 -0.05 -7.21 -18.31
N ARG A 21 0.75 -7.58 -19.32
CA ARG A 21 0.60 -7.04 -20.69
C ARG A 21 -0.70 -7.47 -21.35
N THR A 22 -1.20 -8.64 -20.98
CA THR A 22 -2.48 -9.16 -21.43
C THR A 22 -3.61 -8.59 -20.58
N THR A 23 -3.45 -8.40 -19.27
CA THR A 23 -4.51 -7.80 -18.46
C THR A 23 -4.72 -6.31 -18.76
N TYR A 24 -3.65 -5.55 -19.01
CA TYR A 24 -3.70 -4.13 -19.34
C TYR A 24 -3.54 -3.90 -20.84
N TRP A 25 -4.49 -4.41 -21.64
CA TRP A 25 -4.46 -4.27 -23.10
C TRP A 25 -4.28 -2.81 -23.53
N GLY A 26 -3.36 -2.56 -24.46
CA GLY A 26 -3.14 -1.24 -25.07
C GLY A 26 -2.25 -0.27 -24.27
N THR A 27 -1.82 -0.61 -23.05
CA THR A 27 -0.93 0.26 -22.27
C THR A 27 0.10 -0.54 -21.46
N ARG A 28 1.30 0.02 -21.24
CA ARG A 28 2.26 -0.52 -20.26
C ARG A 28 2.09 0.10 -18.87
N SER A 29 1.08 0.95 -18.69
CA SER A 29 0.78 1.60 -17.43
C SER A 29 0.05 0.62 -16.51
N VAL A 30 0.63 0.42 -15.33
CA VAL A 30 0.02 -0.35 -14.24
C VAL A 30 -0.77 0.57 -13.31
N TRP A 31 -0.44 1.85 -13.30
CA TRP A 31 -1.00 2.83 -12.37
C TRP A 31 -1.93 3.80 -13.09
N SER A 32 -2.91 4.34 -12.36
CA SER A 32 -3.74 5.46 -12.81
C SER A 32 -2.89 6.71 -13.04
N ALA A 33 -3.40 7.72 -13.76
CA ALA A 33 -2.68 8.97 -13.96
C ALA A 33 -2.50 9.75 -12.64
N GLY A 34 -3.55 9.78 -11.81
CA GLY A 34 -3.58 10.50 -10.55
C GLY A 34 -2.69 9.92 -9.45
N TYR A 35 -2.38 10.76 -8.46
CA TYR A 35 -1.80 10.34 -7.20
C TYR A 35 -2.26 11.30 -6.11
N PHE A 36 -2.38 10.81 -4.88
CA PHE A 36 -2.65 11.62 -3.70
C PHE A 36 -1.45 11.56 -2.78
N CYS A 37 -1.09 12.70 -2.19
CA CYS A 37 -0.01 12.82 -1.22
C CYS A 37 -0.46 13.80 -0.14
N SER A 38 -0.21 13.46 1.12
CA SER A 38 -0.40 14.35 2.27
C SER A 38 0.90 14.37 3.07
N THR A 39 1.19 15.50 3.69
CA THR A 39 2.37 15.63 4.55
C THR A 39 2.18 14.82 5.83
N ILE A 40 3.23 14.11 6.22
CA ILE A 40 3.38 13.61 7.59
C ILE A 40 3.34 14.85 8.49
N GLY A 41 2.30 14.93 9.32
CA GLY A 41 1.95 16.12 10.10
C GLY A 41 0.46 16.17 10.41
N VAL A 42 -0.41 15.83 9.44
CA VAL A 42 -1.86 15.77 9.66
C VAL A 42 -2.31 14.44 10.27
N ASN A 43 -1.67 13.33 9.91
CA ASN A 43 -2.18 11.97 10.20
C ASN A 43 -1.19 11.09 10.98
N GLU A 44 -0.01 11.61 11.32
CA GLU A 44 1.03 10.82 12.00
C GLU A 44 0.58 10.39 13.40
N SER A 45 -0.06 11.30 14.15
CA SER A 45 -0.63 11.00 15.47
C SER A 45 -1.71 9.91 15.39
N THR A 46 -2.58 9.97 14.39
CA THR A 46 -3.63 8.96 14.16
C THR A 46 -3.06 7.61 13.74
N ILE A 47 -2.10 7.59 12.81
CA ILE A 47 -1.44 6.34 12.36
C ILE A 47 -0.63 5.72 13.50
N ARG A 48 0.11 6.54 14.26
CA ARG A 48 0.83 6.10 15.46
C ARG A 48 -0.12 5.51 16.49
N ARG A 49 -1.23 6.21 16.79
CA ARG A 49 -2.25 5.73 17.72
C ARG A 49 -2.93 4.43 17.23
N TYR A 50 -3.15 4.30 15.92
CA TYR A 50 -3.69 3.07 15.34
C TYR A 50 -2.72 1.89 15.55
N ILE A 51 -1.45 2.04 15.22
CA ILE A 51 -0.43 0.99 15.39
C ILE A 51 -0.24 0.62 16.88
N GLU A 52 -0.18 1.62 17.76
CA GLU A 52 -0.07 1.42 19.22
C GLU A 52 -1.27 0.66 19.80
N ASN A 53 -2.47 0.94 19.29
CA ASN A 53 -3.67 0.25 19.74
C ASN A 53 -3.80 -1.14 19.12
N GLN A 54 -3.40 -1.33 17.86
CA GLN A 54 -3.40 -2.64 17.21
C GLN A 54 -2.50 -3.63 17.97
N GLY A 55 -1.30 -3.19 18.37
CA GLY A 55 -0.39 -4.02 19.18
C GLY A 55 -0.93 -4.37 20.57
N LYS A 56 -1.86 -3.57 21.12
CA LYS A 56 -2.50 -3.85 22.42
C LYS A 56 -3.72 -4.77 22.28
N GLU A 57 -4.50 -4.59 21.22
CA GLU A 57 -5.66 -5.45 20.92
C GLU A 57 -5.20 -6.86 20.51
N GLU A 58 -4.16 -6.97 19.70
CA GLU A 58 -3.57 -8.26 19.30
C GLU A 58 -2.81 -8.95 20.46
N ALA A 59 -2.23 -8.20 21.41
CA ALA A 59 -1.62 -8.77 22.62
C ALA A 59 -2.66 -9.23 23.66
N GLY A 60 -3.85 -8.61 23.69
CA GLY A 60 -4.95 -8.99 24.59
C GLY A 60 -5.81 -10.16 24.09
N GLN A 61 -5.76 -10.46 22.78
CA GLN A 61 -6.57 -11.52 22.17
C GLN A 61 -6.01 -12.94 22.37
N ASN A 62 -4.84 -13.11 22.99
CA ASN A 62 -4.31 -14.45 23.30
C ASN A 62 -4.88 -15.09 24.59
N ASN A 63 -5.75 -14.41 25.35
CA ASN A 63 -6.29 -14.92 26.62
C ASN A 63 -7.82 -14.70 26.78
N LEU A 64 -8.62 -14.95 25.74
CA LEU A 64 -10.06 -15.12 25.94
C LEU A 64 -10.40 -16.60 25.71
N GLU A 65 -10.33 -17.37 26.79
CA GLU A 65 -11.00 -18.67 26.86
C GLU A 65 -12.50 -18.46 26.58
N LEU A 66 -13.01 -19.24 25.64
CA LEU A 66 -14.43 -19.33 25.32
C LEU A 66 -15.16 -19.95 26.51
N PHE A 67 -15.93 -19.12 27.23
CA PHE A 67 -17.05 -19.58 28.06
C PHE A 67 -18.36 -19.22 27.36
#